data_AF-A0A1I6J6Z2-F1
#
_entry.id   AF-A0A1I6J6Z2-F1
#
_cell.length_a   1.000
_cell.length_b   1.000
_cell.length_c   1.000
_cell.angle_alpha   90.00
_cell.angle_beta   90.00
_cell.angle_gamma   90.00
#
_symmetry.space_group_name_H-M   'P 1'
#
loop_
_entity.id
_entity.type
_entity.pdbx_description
1 polymer ?
#
loop_
_entity_poly.entity_id
_entity_poly.type
_entity_poly.pdbx_seq_one_letter_code
_entity_poly.pdbx_strand_id
1 'polypeptide(L)'
;MSNGDTTTASLNSMFETLADATRRRVLLALTDDAPLTVRTLARRVEPDSRVSSTRTVLRHHHLPKLERHGFVWWDRADGTVGRGSRWSDVRSILDAIEYPAERTVPA
;
A
#
# COMPACT_ATOMS: atom_id res chain seq x y z
N MET A 1 -22.30 -18.93 14.06
CA MET A 1 -21.65 -17.72 13.50
C MET A 1 -20.66 -18.21 12.46
N SER A 2 -20.93 -17.94 11.18
CA SER A 2 -20.25 -18.59 10.06
C SER A 2 -18.95 -17.86 9.69
N ASN A 3 -17.85 -18.60 9.48
CA ASN A 3 -16.55 -18.08 9.05
C ASN A 3 -16.58 -17.32 7.69
N GLY A 4 -17.65 -17.47 6.90
CA GLY A 4 -17.83 -16.81 5.60
C GLY A 4 -18.08 -15.31 5.66
N ASP A 5 -18.78 -14.82 6.70
CA ASP A 5 -19.12 -13.40 6.83
C ASP A 5 -17.89 -12.55 7.19
N THR A 6 -17.03 -13.06 8.07
CA THR A 6 -15.80 -12.38 8.49
C THR A 6 -14.77 -12.31 7.37
N THR A 7 -14.68 -13.36 6.55
CA THR A 7 -13.74 -13.42 5.42
C THR A 7 -14.11 -12.39 4.34
N THR A 8 -15.40 -12.31 3.99
CA THR A 8 -15.92 -11.35 3.00
C THR A 8 -15.72 -9.91 3.46
N ALA A 9 -16.02 -9.62 4.74
CA ALA A 9 -15.80 -8.29 5.32
C ALA A 9 -14.30 -7.89 5.31
N SER A 10 -13.41 -8.85 5.57
CA SER A 10 -11.95 -8.63 5.51
C SER A 10 -11.48 -8.29 4.09
N LEU A 11 -11.97 -9.03 3.08
CA LEU A 11 -11.70 -8.77 1.67
C LEU A 11 -12.20 -7.40 1.21
N ASN A 12 -13.44 -7.05 1.54
CA ASN A 12 -13.99 -5.73 1.20
C ASN A 12 -13.14 -4.59 1.77
N SER A 13 -12.75 -4.70 3.05
CA SER A 13 -11.91 -3.67 3.69
C SER A 13 -10.51 -3.57 3.07
N MET A 14 -9.95 -4.69 2.61
CA MET A 14 -8.70 -4.69 1.83
C MET A 14 -8.87 -3.99 0.49
N PHE A 15 -9.94 -4.29 -0.27
CA PHE A 15 -10.20 -3.63 -1.56
C PHE A 15 -10.49 -2.13 -1.40
N GLU A 16 -11.27 -1.72 -0.39
CA GLU A 16 -11.47 -0.31 -0.05
C GLU A 16 -10.15 0.40 0.28
N THR A 17 -9.24 -0.32 0.94
CA THR A 17 -7.89 0.20 1.19
C THR A 17 -7.12 0.33 -0.12
N LEU A 18 -7.15 -0.64 -1.01
CA LEU A 18 -6.37 -0.60 -2.26
C LEU A 18 -6.99 0.26 -3.38
N ALA A 19 -8.26 0.66 -3.27
CA ALA A 19 -8.93 1.52 -4.25
C ALA A 19 -8.24 2.89 -4.43
N ASP A 20 -7.59 3.40 -3.38
CA ASP A 20 -6.89 4.69 -3.37
C ASP A 20 -5.54 4.61 -4.09
N ALA A 21 -5.35 5.48 -5.08
CA ALA A 21 -4.15 5.50 -5.91
C ALA A 21 -2.89 5.86 -5.11
N THR A 22 -2.97 6.74 -4.12
CA THR A 22 -1.82 7.12 -3.29
C THR A 22 -1.36 5.94 -2.43
N ARG A 23 -2.30 5.18 -1.85
CA ARG A 23 -1.97 3.95 -1.11
C ARG A 23 -1.30 2.91 -2.01
N ARG A 24 -1.78 2.73 -3.25
CA ARG A 24 -1.11 1.87 -4.23
C ARG A 24 0.29 2.35 -4.57
N ARG A 25 0.49 3.64 -4.84
CA ARG A 25 1.82 4.21 -5.13
C ARG A 25 2.81 4.04 -3.96
N VAL A 26 2.35 4.19 -2.71
CA VAL A 26 3.18 3.91 -1.53
C VAL A 26 3.65 2.45 -1.53
N LEU A 27 2.73 1.51 -1.78
CA LEU A 27 3.06 0.08 -1.79
C LEU A 27 3.97 -0.27 -2.98
N LEU A 28 3.73 0.28 -4.17
CA LEU A 28 4.60 0.10 -5.33
C LEU A 28 6.03 0.62 -5.06
N ALA A 29 6.17 1.80 -4.45
CA ALA A 29 7.47 2.33 -4.07
C ALA A 29 8.25 1.42 -3.10
N LEU A 30 7.53 0.69 -2.23
CA LEU A 30 8.11 -0.29 -1.29
C LEU A 30 8.39 -1.66 -1.95
N THR A 31 7.81 -1.95 -3.12
CA THR A 31 8.22 -3.08 -3.96
C THR A 31 9.61 -2.83 -4.51
N ASP A 32 9.86 -1.62 -5.02
CA ASP A 32 11.15 -1.24 -5.62
C ASP A 32 12.27 -1.18 -4.58
N ASP A 33 12.00 -0.59 -3.41
CA ASP A 33 13.03 -0.28 -2.41
C ASP A 33 12.40 -0.17 -1.02
N ALA A 34 12.92 -0.89 -0.03
CA ALA A 34 12.44 -0.86 1.35
C ALA A 34 13.56 -1.26 2.34
N PRO A 35 13.63 -0.62 3.53
CA PRO A 35 12.71 0.39 4.05
C PRO A 35 12.97 1.80 3.52
N LEU A 36 11.95 2.66 3.57
CA LEU A 36 11.99 4.05 3.12
C LEU A 36 11.60 5.03 4.22
N THR A 37 12.19 6.22 4.20
CA THR A 37 11.69 7.32 5.04
C THR A 37 10.38 7.89 4.47
N VAL A 38 9.47 8.38 5.32
CA VAL A 38 8.24 9.07 4.87
C VAL A 38 8.57 10.22 3.91
N ARG A 39 9.70 10.91 4.11
CA ARG A 39 10.18 11.96 3.20
C ARG A 39 10.47 11.43 1.80
N THR A 40 11.09 10.25 1.70
CA THR A 40 11.41 9.61 0.42
C THR A 40 10.16 9.07 -0.25
N LEU A 41 9.24 8.47 0.51
CA LEU A 41 7.93 8.08 0.01
C LEU A 41 7.15 9.28 -0.55
N ALA A 42 7.12 10.41 0.17
CA ALA A 42 6.42 11.62 -0.28
C ALA A 42 6.92 12.13 -1.64
N ARG A 43 8.23 12.02 -1.93
CA ARG A 43 8.81 12.35 -3.25
C ARG A 43 8.47 11.33 -4.34
N ARG A 44 8.30 10.06 -3.98
CA ARG A 44 7.96 9.00 -4.96
C ARG A 44 6.48 9.03 -5.35
N VAL A 45 5.59 9.52 -4.50
CA VAL A 45 4.14 9.50 -4.77
C VAL A 45 3.58 10.79 -5.39
N GLU A 46 4.28 11.93 -5.28
CA GLU A 46 3.82 13.25 -5.75
C GLU A 46 5.00 14.11 -6.25
N PRO A 47 4.77 15.13 -7.10
CA PRO A 47 5.82 16.03 -7.59
C PRO A 47 6.43 16.91 -6.48
N ASP A 48 7.69 17.32 -6.68
CA ASP A 48 8.55 17.92 -5.64
C ASP A 48 7.98 19.17 -4.92
N SER A 49 7.13 19.96 -5.60
CA SER A 49 6.53 21.16 -5.02
C SER A 49 5.53 20.91 -3.89
N ARG A 50 5.11 19.65 -3.66
CA ARG A 50 4.12 19.26 -2.63
C ARG A 50 4.63 18.31 -1.56
N VAL A 51 5.93 18.03 -1.53
CA VAL A 51 6.51 17.00 -0.64
C VAL A 51 6.17 17.20 0.84
N SER A 52 6.16 18.44 1.34
CA SER A 52 5.84 18.73 2.74
C SER A 52 4.39 18.42 3.10
N SER A 53 3.42 18.83 2.25
CA SER A 53 2.00 18.54 2.47
C SER A 53 1.71 17.06 2.26
N THR A 54 2.28 16.45 1.22
CA THR A 54 2.19 15.00 0.97
C THR A 54 2.70 14.20 2.17
N ARG A 55 3.84 14.59 2.77
CA ARG A 55 4.36 13.92 3.98
C ARG A 55 3.37 13.95 5.14
N THR A 56 2.71 15.09 5.36
CA THR A 56 1.68 15.22 6.40
C THR A 56 0.50 14.29 6.10
N VAL A 57 -0.01 14.29 4.87
CA VAL A 57 -1.13 13.41 4.47
C VAL A 57 -0.75 11.93 4.59
N LEU A 58 0.47 11.54 4.21
CA LEU A 58 0.97 10.17 4.40
C LEU A 58 0.94 9.75 5.87
N ARG A 59 1.44 10.61 6.78
CA ARG A 59 1.48 10.31 8.22
C ARG A 59 0.09 10.19 8.84
N HIS A 60 -0.86 11.03 8.45
CA HIS A 60 -2.15 11.08 9.13
C HIS A 60 -3.25 10.23 8.48
N HIS A 61 -3.16 9.96 7.18
CA HIS A 61 -4.24 9.26 6.45
C HIS A 61 -3.81 7.92 5.87
N HIS A 62 -2.70 7.87 5.14
CA HIS A 62 -2.37 6.69 4.34
C HIS A 62 -1.64 5.62 5.16
N LEU A 63 -0.55 5.96 5.86
CA LEU A 63 0.26 5.01 6.61
C LEU A 63 -0.52 4.33 7.75
N PRO A 64 -1.35 5.03 8.57
CA PRO A 64 -2.16 4.36 9.59
C PRO A 64 -3.13 3.32 9.01
N LYS A 65 -3.68 3.56 7.82
CA LYS A 65 -4.61 2.61 7.19
C LYS A 65 -3.86 1.40 6.64
N LEU A 66 -2.74 1.62 5.96
CA LEU A 66 -1.89 0.54 5.46
C LEU A 66 -1.33 -0.35 6.59
N GLU A 67 -0.92 0.27 7.71
CA GLU A 67 -0.40 -0.44 8.88
C GLU A 67 -1.47 -1.31 9.56
N ARG A 68 -2.70 -0.79 9.70
CA ARG A 68 -3.83 -1.54 10.27
C ARG A 68 -4.16 -2.81 9.48
N HIS A 69 -3.92 -2.81 8.16
CA HIS A 69 -4.08 -4.01 7.33
C HIS A 69 -2.83 -4.90 7.31
N GLY A 70 -1.76 -4.54 8.02
CA GLY A 70 -0.49 -5.26 8.03
C GLY A 70 0.28 -5.16 6.71
N PHE A 71 -0.10 -4.24 5.82
CA PHE A 71 0.57 -4.07 4.53
C PHE A 71 1.92 -3.36 4.69
N VAL A 72 2.05 -2.49 5.68
CA VAL A 72 3.30 -1.85 6.04
C VAL A 72 3.55 -2.00 7.54
N TRP A 73 4.82 -1.94 7.95
CA TRP A 73 5.16 -1.51 9.30
C TRP A 73 5.61 -0.05 9.23
N TRP A 74 5.27 0.75 10.25
CA TRP A 74 5.63 2.16 10.26
C TRP A 74 6.10 2.62 11.64
N ASP A 75 7.38 2.96 11.74
CA ASP A 75 7.91 3.67 12.89
C ASP A 75 7.60 5.18 12.76
N ARG A 76 6.76 5.67 13.68
CA ARG A 76 6.33 7.07 13.73
C ARG A 76 7.45 8.00 14.21
N ALA A 77 8.30 7.52 15.11
CA ALA A 77 9.40 8.28 15.70
C ALA A 77 10.47 8.53 14.63
N ASP A 78 10.97 7.46 14.02
CA ASP A 78 12.03 7.54 13.02
C ASP A 78 11.49 7.94 11.63
N GLY A 79 10.18 7.78 11.42
CA GLY A 79 9.56 8.02 10.12
C GLY A 79 10.01 7.00 9.06
N THR A 80 10.30 5.79 9.48
CA THR A 80 10.73 4.68 8.62
C THR A 80 9.54 3.78 8.33
N VAL A 81 9.34 3.46 7.06
CA VAL A 81 8.25 2.62 6.56
C VAL A 81 8.86 1.43 5.83
N GLY A 82 8.38 0.23 6.14
CA GLY A 82 8.77 -0.97 5.42
C GLY A 82 7.61 -1.92 5.20
N ARG A 83 7.94 -3.11 4.70
CA ARG A 83 6.98 -4.15 4.31
C ARG A 83 6.38 -4.82 5.54
N GLY A 84 5.05 -4.77 5.68
CA GLY A 84 4.36 -5.30 6.85
C GLY A 84 4.24 -6.83 6.84
N SER A 85 3.61 -7.38 7.88
CA SER A 85 3.43 -8.84 8.04
C SER A 85 2.59 -9.49 6.94
N ARG A 86 1.73 -8.73 6.27
CA ARG A 86 0.88 -9.18 5.15
C ARG A 86 1.38 -8.70 3.80
N TRP A 87 2.69 -8.48 3.68
CA TRP A 87 3.29 -8.00 2.43
C TRP A 87 3.05 -8.92 1.23
N SER A 88 3.16 -10.24 1.44
CA SER A 88 2.90 -11.23 0.38
C SER A 88 1.51 -11.07 -0.22
N ASP A 89 0.49 -10.93 0.63
CA ASP A 89 -0.91 -10.82 0.22
C ASP A 89 -1.12 -9.58 -0.66
N VAL A 90 -0.64 -8.43 -0.19
CA VAL A 90 -0.82 -7.17 -0.93
C VAL A 90 0.02 -7.14 -2.21
N ARG A 91 1.20 -7.78 -2.22
CA ARG A 91 2.04 -7.87 -3.42
C ARG A 91 1.32 -8.65 -4.52
N SER A 92 0.73 -9.80 -4.20
CA SER A 92 -0.05 -10.59 -5.17
C SER A 92 -1.22 -9.81 -5.76
N ILE A 93 -1.90 -8.98 -4.96
CA ILE A 93 -3.00 -8.14 -5.45
C ILE A 93 -2.48 -7.02 -6.35
N LEU A 94 -1.37 -6.37 -5.99
CA LEU A 94 -0.76 -5.33 -6.84
C LEU A 94 -0.32 -5.90 -8.19
N ASP A 95 0.26 -7.09 -8.21
CA ASP A 95 0.58 -7.79 -9.46
C ASP A 95 -0.67 -8.06 -10.29
N ALA A 96 -1.77 -8.51 -9.68
CA ALA A 96 -3.02 -8.72 -10.39
C ALA A 96 -3.67 -7.42 -10.94
N ILE A 97 -3.35 -6.26 -10.38
CA ILE A 97 -3.84 -4.95 -10.86
C ILE A 97 -2.96 -4.41 -12.00
N GLU A 98 -1.64 -4.59 -11.91
CA GLU A 98 -0.66 -4.12 -12.90
C GLU A 98 -0.57 -5.05 -14.13
N TYR A 99 -0.85 -6.34 -13.96
CA TYR A 99 -1.01 -7.29 -15.07
C TYR A 99 -2.49 -7.42 -15.43
N PRO A 100 -2.93 -6.98 -16.62
CA PRO A 100 -4.18 -7.47 -17.18
C PRO A 100 -4.02 -8.98 -17.32
N ALA A 101 -4.89 -9.77 -16.68
CA ALA A 101 -4.85 -11.22 -16.68
C ALA A 101 -4.99 -11.88 -18.07
N GLU A 102 -5.01 -11.11 -19.15
CA GLU A 102 -5.06 -11.61 -20.52
C GLU A 102 -3.98 -10.96 -21.39
N ARG A 103 -2.82 -11.61 -21.44
CA ARG A 103 -2.03 -11.71 -22.66
C ARG A 103 -1.37 -13.08 -22.75
N THR A 104 -2.20 -14.11 -22.66
CA THR A 104 -1.94 -15.39 -23.31
C THR A 104 -2.91 -15.47 -24.49
N VAL A 105 -2.47 -14.97 -25.64
CA VAL A 105 -3.01 -15.43 -26.92
C VAL A 105 -2.01 -16.46 -27.41
N PRO A 106 -2.25 -17.77 -27.22
CA PRO A 106 -1.49 -18.79 -27.90
C PRO A 106 -2.07 -19.00 -29.31
N ALA A 107 -1.30 -18.65 -30.33
CA ALA A 107 -1.14 -19.38 -31.59
C ALA A 107 0.05 -18.77 -32.35
#